data_AF-A0A1W9L919-F1
#
_entry.id   AF-A0A1W9L919-F1
#
_cell.length_a   1.000
_cell.length_b   1.000
_cell.length_c   1.000
_cell.angle_alpha   90.00
_cell.angle_beta   90.00
_cell.angle_gamma   90.00
#
_symmetry.space_group_name_H-M   'P 1'
#
loop_
_entity.id
_entity.type
_entity.pdbx_description
1 polymer ?
#
loop_
_entity_poly.entity_id
_entity_poly.type
_entity_poly.pdbx_seq_one_letter_code
_entity_poly.pdbx_strand_id
1 'polypeptide(L)'
;TPYEIRSMLPLVNLGQKQRAKALLDNVLSFMRPRAWNHLPEVVHSDPRLGRYIGDMPHTWVGSGYINSVRGMLIEEEGDVLHLLPGVPAEWVESGTGIFVENAPTHFGMLNLRARVEANVLTVDIGGTANAPGAIRLHWPREGKPSRVTVDGKDWTDYTEDGCPLPCETKQVVAAW
;
A
#
# COMPACT_ATOMS: atom_id res chain seq x y z
N THR A 1 -10.96 -8.68 -16.01
CA THR A 1 -11.00 -9.99 -15.32
C THR A 1 -10.32 -9.86 -13.96
N PRO A 2 -10.69 -10.62 -12.91
CA PRO A 2 -9.98 -10.59 -11.62
C PRO A 2 -8.48 -10.91 -11.73
N TYR A 3 -8.09 -11.63 -12.77
CA TYR A 3 -6.69 -11.89 -13.10
C TYR A 3 -5.82 -10.67 -13.33
N GLU A 4 -6.42 -9.51 -13.62
CA GLU A 4 -5.70 -8.24 -13.76
C GLU A 4 -5.00 -7.82 -12.47
N ILE A 5 -5.32 -8.43 -11.31
CA ILE A 5 -4.64 -8.18 -10.03
C ILE A 5 -3.10 -8.29 -10.14
N ARG A 6 -2.59 -9.15 -11.03
CA ARG A 6 -1.15 -9.32 -11.31
C ARG A 6 -0.46 -8.05 -11.81
N SER A 7 -1.23 -7.10 -12.34
CA SER A 7 -0.75 -5.83 -12.89
C SER A 7 -0.63 -4.74 -11.83
N MET A 8 -1.10 -4.99 -10.59
CA MET A 8 -1.15 -3.96 -9.55
C MET A 8 0.23 -3.53 -9.07
N LEU A 9 1.10 -4.46 -8.66
CA LEU A 9 2.45 -4.12 -8.20
C LEU A 9 3.32 -3.48 -9.29
N PRO A 10 3.28 -3.93 -10.57
CA PRO A 10 3.91 -3.18 -11.65
C PRO A 10 3.46 -1.71 -11.74
N LEU A 11 2.17 -1.41 -11.54
CA LEU A 11 1.68 -0.03 -11.53
C LEU A 11 2.21 0.75 -10.32
N VAL A 12 2.28 0.12 -9.14
CA VAL A 12 2.87 0.70 -7.93
C VAL A 12 4.33 1.06 -8.16
N ASN A 13 5.12 0.14 -8.73
CA ASN A 13 6.56 0.34 -8.93
C ASN A 13 6.85 1.39 -10.03
N LEU A 14 5.87 1.68 -10.89
CA LEU A 14 5.90 2.78 -11.84
C LEU A 14 5.38 4.12 -11.27
N GLY A 15 5.04 4.19 -9.98
CA GLY A 15 4.48 5.38 -9.32
C GLY A 15 3.02 5.67 -9.70
N GLN A 16 2.32 4.76 -10.39
CA GLN A 16 0.96 4.98 -10.91
C GLN A 16 -0.12 4.60 -9.89
N LYS A 17 -0.07 5.21 -8.71
CA LYS A 17 -0.90 4.85 -7.53
C LYS A 17 -2.40 4.91 -7.83
N GLN A 18 -2.85 5.92 -8.57
CA GLN A 18 -4.27 6.08 -8.94
C GLN A 18 -4.73 4.96 -9.89
N ARG A 19 -3.86 4.49 -10.79
CA ARG A 19 -4.17 3.36 -11.67
C ARG A 19 -4.18 2.04 -10.90
N ALA A 20 -3.24 1.85 -9.98
CA ALA A 20 -3.22 0.69 -9.09
C ALA A 20 -4.51 0.62 -8.24
N LYS A 21 -4.92 1.75 -7.67
CA LYS A 21 -6.19 1.89 -6.95
C LYS A 21 -7.41 1.59 -7.82
N ALA A 22 -7.50 2.18 -9.02
CA ALA A 22 -8.63 1.94 -9.92
C ALA A 22 -8.75 0.45 -10.30
N LEU A 23 -7.61 -0.23 -10.47
CA LEU A 23 -7.56 -1.67 -10.68
C LEU A 23 -8.03 -2.45 -9.44
N LEU A 24 -7.59 -2.07 -8.24
CA LEU A 24 -8.05 -2.65 -6.97
C LEU A 24 -9.58 -2.54 -6.82
N ASP A 25 -10.13 -1.34 -7.02
CA ASP A 25 -11.57 -1.07 -6.94
C ASP A 25 -12.35 -1.93 -7.95
N ASN A 26 -11.83 -2.05 -9.17
CA ASN A 26 -12.43 -2.88 -10.22
C ASN A 26 -12.42 -4.37 -9.84
N VAL A 27 -11.31 -4.91 -9.30
CA VAL A 27 -11.24 -6.31 -8.85
C VAL A 27 -12.22 -6.56 -7.70
N LEU A 28 -12.27 -5.66 -6.71
CA LEU A 28 -13.20 -5.75 -5.58
C LEU A 28 -14.67 -5.66 -6.01
N SER A 29 -14.97 -4.97 -7.12
CA SER A 29 -16.33 -4.90 -7.67
C SER A 29 -16.88 -6.27 -8.10
N PHE A 30 -15.99 -7.23 -8.40
CA PHE A 30 -16.34 -8.59 -8.81
C PHE A 30 -16.58 -9.55 -7.65
N MET A 31 -16.44 -9.11 -6.39
CA MET A 31 -16.69 -9.97 -5.24
C MET A 31 -18.13 -10.49 -5.21
N ARG A 32 -18.29 -11.82 -5.23
CA ARG A 32 -19.58 -12.52 -5.27
C ARG A 32 -19.45 -13.89 -4.58
N PRO A 33 -20.39 -14.28 -3.68
CA PRO A 33 -21.38 -13.41 -3.05
C PRO A 33 -20.69 -12.39 -2.13
N ARG A 34 -21.19 -11.14 -2.12
CA ARG A 34 -20.60 -10.05 -1.33
C ARG A 34 -20.52 -10.35 0.16
N ALA A 35 -21.50 -11.08 0.69
CA ALA A 35 -21.55 -11.45 2.10
C ALA A 35 -20.35 -12.30 2.54
N TRP A 36 -19.70 -13.03 1.63
CA TRP A 36 -18.60 -13.94 1.94
C TRP A 36 -17.25 -13.44 1.38
N ASN A 37 -17.20 -12.27 0.75
CA ASN A 37 -15.99 -11.68 0.17
C ASN A 37 -15.23 -12.62 -0.80
N HIS A 38 -15.96 -13.44 -1.55
CA HIS A 38 -15.36 -14.37 -2.51
C HIS A 38 -14.96 -13.67 -3.81
N LEU A 39 -13.79 -14.03 -4.35
CA LEU A 39 -13.35 -13.63 -5.69
C LEU A 39 -13.48 -14.82 -6.66
N PRO A 40 -14.12 -14.65 -7.83
CA PRO A 40 -14.19 -15.68 -8.86
C PRO A 40 -12.90 -15.74 -9.68
N GLU A 41 -12.66 -16.88 -10.35
CA GLU A 41 -11.59 -17.02 -11.34
C GLU A 41 -11.89 -16.18 -12.60
N VAL A 42 -13.10 -16.34 -13.14
CA VAL A 42 -13.55 -15.70 -14.38
C VAL A 42 -14.81 -14.89 -14.13
N VAL A 43 -14.87 -13.69 -14.71
CA VAL A 43 -16.05 -12.81 -14.67
C VAL A 43 -16.51 -12.52 -16.08
N HIS A 44 -17.79 -12.75 -16.32
CA HIS A 44 -18.49 -12.36 -17.55
C HIS A 44 -19.26 -11.05 -17.35
N SER A 45 -19.54 -10.33 -18.43
CA SER A 45 -20.33 -9.10 -18.38
C SER A 45 -21.78 -9.33 -17.94
N ASP A 46 -22.37 -10.48 -18.27
CA ASP A 46 -23.64 -10.96 -17.71
C ASP A 46 -23.38 -12.01 -16.61
N PRO A 47 -23.63 -11.69 -15.33
CA PRO A 47 -23.44 -12.61 -14.22
C PRO A 47 -24.39 -13.82 -14.22
N ARG A 48 -25.49 -13.76 -14.98
CA ARG A 48 -26.47 -14.86 -15.08
C ARG A 48 -26.23 -15.77 -16.28
N LEU A 49 -25.23 -15.44 -17.09
CA LEU A 49 -24.83 -16.28 -18.20
C LEU A 49 -24.25 -17.60 -17.65
N GLY A 50 -24.96 -18.70 -17.90
CA GLY A 50 -24.58 -20.06 -17.47
C GLY A 50 -23.35 -20.60 -18.19
N ARG A 51 -22.20 -19.96 -17.97
CA ARG A 51 -20.89 -20.33 -18.51
C ARG A 51 -19.92 -20.64 -17.37
N TYR A 52 -18.81 -21.24 -17.74
CA TYR A 52 -17.71 -21.50 -16.83
C TYR A 52 -17.25 -20.21 -16.12
N ILE A 53 -17.14 -20.29 -14.79
CA ILE A 53 -16.64 -19.21 -13.92
C ILE A 53 -15.42 -19.62 -13.09
N GLY A 54 -14.99 -20.89 -13.21
CA GLY A 54 -13.93 -21.46 -12.40
C GLY A 54 -14.34 -21.84 -10.98
N ASP A 55 -13.35 -22.01 -10.11
CA ASP A 55 -13.56 -22.16 -8.66
C ASP A 55 -13.88 -20.82 -7.99
N MET A 56 -14.58 -20.90 -6.85
CA MET A 56 -14.98 -19.74 -6.07
C MET A 56 -15.06 -20.13 -4.58
N PRO A 57 -14.14 -19.64 -3.71
CA PRO A 57 -13.15 -18.61 -4.00
C PRO A 57 -11.95 -19.12 -4.81
N HIS A 58 -11.53 -18.35 -5.83
CA HIS A 58 -10.33 -18.64 -6.60
C HIS A 58 -9.08 -18.19 -5.85
N THR A 59 -8.30 -19.16 -5.37
CA THR A 59 -7.21 -18.92 -4.41
C THR A 59 -6.03 -18.16 -5.00
N TRP A 60 -5.76 -18.26 -6.31
CA TRP A 60 -4.66 -17.52 -6.95
C TRP A 60 -4.96 -16.01 -7.07
N VAL A 61 -6.21 -15.66 -7.38
CA VAL A 61 -6.66 -14.26 -7.35
C VAL A 61 -6.70 -13.75 -5.90
N GLY A 62 -7.14 -14.58 -4.95
CA GLY A 62 -7.11 -14.25 -3.53
C GLY A 62 -5.70 -13.97 -3.00
N SER A 63 -4.72 -14.82 -3.34
CA SER A 63 -3.32 -14.60 -2.97
C SER A 63 -2.72 -13.38 -3.68
N GLY A 64 -3.05 -13.18 -4.95
CA GLY A 64 -2.69 -11.97 -5.70
C GLY A 64 -3.23 -10.70 -5.04
N TYR A 65 -4.47 -10.72 -4.54
CA TYR A 65 -5.06 -9.60 -3.81
C TYR A 65 -4.29 -9.29 -2.53
N ILE A 66 -4.04 -10.31 -1.69
CA ILE A 66 -3.29 -10.12 -0.43
C ILE A 66 -1.89 -9.57 -0.71
N ASN A 67 -1.17 -10.18 -1.67
CA ASN A 67 0.17 -9.74 -2.03
C ASN A 67 0.18 -8.32 -2.60
N SER A 68 -0.83 -7.96 -3.38
CA SER A 68 -0.89 -6.62 -3.98
C SER A 68 -1.21 -5.54 -2.94
N VAL A 69 -2.18 -5.78 -2.05
CA VAL A 69 -2.48 -4.85 -0.94
C VAL A 69 -1.30 -4.75 0.02
N ARG A 70 -0.63 -5.86 0.34
CA ARG A 70 0.63 -5.82 1.11
C ARG A 70 1.68 -4.98 0.40
N GLY A 71 1.95 -5.25 -0.88
CA GLY A 71 2.97 -4.52 -1.65
C GLY A 71 2.64 -3.04 -1.88
N MET A 72 1.38 -2.63 -1.83
CA MET A 72 1.02 -1.21 -1.79
C MET A 72 1.45 -0.52 -0.48
N LEU A 73 1.50 -1.27 0.63
CA LEU A 73 1.84 -0.76 1.96
C LEU A 73 3.32 -0.94 2.30
N ILE A 74 3.88 -2.10 1.98
CA ILE A 74 5.19 -2.59 2.43
C ILE A 74 5.80 -3.43 1.31
N GLU A 75 7.00 -3.06 0.86
CA GLU A 75 7.78 -3.80 -0.12
C GLU A 75 9.25 -3.89 0.34
N GLU A 76 9.87 -5.05 0.10
CA GLU A 76 11.28 -5.30 0.41
C GLU A 76 12.05 -5.50 -0.90
N GLU A 77 13.02 -4.63 -1.15
CA GLU A 77 13.88 -4.69 -2.34
C GLU A 77 15.35 -4.66 -1.90
N GLY A 78 16.03 -5.81 -2.03
CA GLY A 78 17.40 -5.97 -1.53
C GLY A 78 17.48 -5.70 -0.02
N ASP A 79 18.28 -4.70 0.37
CA ASP A 79 18.45 -4.25 1.76
C ASP A 79 17.57 -3.03 2.11
N VAL A 80 16.59 -2.68 1.26
CA VAL A 80 15.72 -1.51 1.44
C VAL A 80 14.29 -1.93 1.80
N LEU A 81 13.72 -1.28 2.81
CA LEU A 81 12.31 -1.40 3.18
C LEU A 81 11.52 -0.20 2.66
N HIS A 82 10.63 -0.42 1.71
CA HIS A 82 9.76 0.60 1.15
C HIS A 82 8.44 0.66 1.94
N LEU A 83 8.07 1.86 2.38
CA LEU A 83 6.84 2.13 3.11
C LEU A 83 5.90 2.99 2.26
N LEU A 84 4.64 2.57 2.21
CA LEU A 84 3.55 3.22 1.48
C LEU A 84 3.78 3.42 -0.04
N PRO A 85 4.50 2.54 -0.77
CA PRO A 85 4.83 2.76 -2.19
C PRO A 85 3.59 2.93 -3.08
N GLY A 86 2.49 2.23 -2.77
CA GLY A 86 1.26 2.22 -3.57
C GLY A 86 0.05 2.83 -2.89
N VAL A 87 0.21 3.47 -1.73
CA VAL A 87 -0.93 3.93 -0.93
C VAL A 87 -1.65 5.10 -1.59
N PRO A 88 -2.97 5.00 -1.85
CA PRO A 88 -3.80 6.12 -2.29
C PRO A 88 -3.95 7.17 -1.17
N ALA A 89 -3.94 8.45 -1.52
CA ALA A 89 -4.12 9.55 -0.57
C ALA A 89 -5.36 9.40 0.33
N GLU A 90 -6.50 8.95 -0.22
CA GLU A 90 -7.75 8.77 0.52
C GLU A 90 -7.63 7.78 1.70
N TRP A 91 -6.68 6.83 1.67
CA TRP A 91 -6.50 5.88 2.78
C TRP A 91 -5.88 6.53 4.01
N VAL A 92 -5.05 7.56 3.83
CA VAL A 92 -4.45 8.30 4.95
C VAL A 92 -5.27 9.52 5.34
N GLU A 93 -6.09 10.06 4.43
CA GLU A 93 -6.95 11.23 4.65
C GLU A 93 -8.32 10.88 5.28
N SER A 94 -8.73 9.61 5.25
CA SER A 94 -10.03 9.18 5.78
C SER A 94 -9.94 8.51 7.15
N GLY A 95 -10.94 8.79 8.00
CA GLY A 95 -11.12 8.12 9.28
C GLY A 95 -9.89 8.19 10.18
N THR A 96 -9.38 7.02 10.58
CA THR A 96 -8.19 6.88 11.44
C THR A 96 -6.89 6.75 10.65
N GLY A 97 -6.93 6.83 9.32
CA GLY A 97 -5.81 6.50 8.46
C GLY A 97 -5.52 5.00 8.40
N ILE A 98 -4.27 4.67 8.08
CA ILE A 98 -3.76 3.30 7.95
C ILE A 98 -3.15 2.86 9.28
N PHE A 99 -3.46 1.63 9.67
CA PHE A 99 -2.83 0.97 10.80
C PHE A 99 -2.50 -0.49 10.46
N VAL A 100 -1.24 -0.87 10.65
CA VAL A 100 -0.73 -2.21 10.46
C VAL A 100 0.07 -2.61 11.70
N GLU A 101 -0.23 -3.78 12.27
CA GLU A 101 0.49 -4.34 13.42
C GLU A 101 1.12 -5.68 13.06
N ASN A 102 2.33 -5.91 13.55
CA ASN A 102 3.08 -7.15 13.41
C ASN A 102 3.14 -7.66 11.96
N ALA A 103 3.27 -6.75 10.99
CA ALA A 103 3.44 -7.14 9.60
C ALA A 103 4.79 -7.81 9.40
N PRO A 104 4.84 -9.06 8.93
CA PRO A 104 6.11 -9.74 8.70
C PRO A 104 6.83 -9.10 7.54
N THR A 105 8.13 -8.82 7.73
CA THR A 105 9.05 -8.42 6.67
C THR A 105 10.30 -9.30 6.67
N HIS A 106 11.12 -9.23 5.62
CA HIS A 106 12.45 -9.85 5.62
C HIS A 106 13.36 -9.37 6.76
N PHE A 107 13.05 -8.21 7.34
CA PHE A 107 13.88 -7.52 8.33
C PHE A 107 13.34 -7.60 9.75
N GLY A 108 12.20 -8.27 9.98
CA GLY A 108 11.51 -8.34 11.28
C GLY A 108 10.04 -7.94 11.18
N MET A 109 9.39 -7.74 12.33
CA MET A 109 7.98 -7.34 12.40
C MET A 109 7.84 -5.83 12.33
N LEU A 110 6.98 -5.32 11.45
CA LEU A 110 6.71 -3.89 11.28
C LEU A 110 5.37 -3.52 11.91
N ASN A 111 5.37 -2.44 12.69
CA ASN A 111 4.18 -1.69 13.07
C ASN A 111 4.21 -0.36 12.30
N LEU A 112 3.11 0.00 11.66
CA LEU A 112 3.01 1.19 10.82
C LEU A 112 1.69 1.90 11.08
N ARG A 113 1.74 3.20 11.35
CA ARG A 113 0.58 4.09 11.33
C ARG A 113 0.83 5.22 10.35
N ALA A 114 -0.16 5.55 9.52
CA ALA A 114 -0.07 6.70 8.63
C ALA A 114 -1.42 7.40 8.54
N ARG A 115 -1.46 8.70 8.87
CA ARG A 115 -2.69 9.52 8.82
C ARG A 115 -2.39 10.95 8.40
N VAL A 116 -3.36 11.59 7.77
CA VAL A 116 -3.34 13.01 7.41
C VAL A 116 -4.37 13.75 8.24
N GLU A 117 -3.92 14.78 8.95
CA GLU A 117 -4.78 15.72 9.68
C GLU A 117 -4.36 17.14 9.33
N ALA A 118 -5.31 18.01 8.98
CA ALA A 118 -5.05 19.41 8.64
C ALA A 118 -3.88 19.62 7.66
N ASN A 119 -3.84 18.82 6.57
CA ASN A 119 -2.80 18.84 5.54
C ASN A 119 -1.40 18.35 5.98
N VAL A 120 -1.32 17.71 7.15
CA VAL A 120 -0.08 17.15 7.70
C VAL A 120 -0.18 15.63 7.77
N LEU A 121 0.70 14.94 7.04
CA LEU A 121 0.90 13.50 7.16
C LEU A 121 1.77 13.21 8.38
N THR A 122 1.33 12.31 9.25
CA THR A 122 2.17 11.69 10.29
C THR A 122 2.28 10.21 10.01
N VAL A 123 3.51 9.70 9.99
CA VAL A 123 3.84 8.29 9.84
C VAL A 123 4.62 7.83 11.06
N ASP A 124 4.09 6.89 11.83
CA ASP A 124 4.78 6.25 12.93
C ASP A 124 5.27 4.86 12.49
N ILE A 125 6.54 4.58 12.76
CA ILE A 125 7.25 3.35 12.41
C ILE A 125 7.71 2.69 13.72
N GLY A 126 7.42 1.40 13.87
CA GLY A 126 7.84 0.64 15.04
C GLY A 126 7.93 -0.87 14.77
N GLY A 127 8.11 -1.63 15.84
CA GLY A 127 8.33 -3.08 15.76
C GLY A 127 9.80 -3.44 15.82
N THR A 128 10.16 -4.59 15.24
CA THR A 128 11.53 -5.13 15.20
C THR A 128 12.17 -5.11 13.82
N ALA A 129 11.43 -4.65 12.79
CA ALA A 129 11.95 -4.52 11.45
C ALA A 129 13.17 -3.59 11.42
N ASN A 130 14.30 -4.09 10.93
CA ASN A 130 15.56 -3.36 10.83
C ASN A 130 16.24 -3.63 9.49
N ALA A 131 15.91 -2.82 8.48
CA ALA A 131 16.50 -2.94 7.15
C ALA A 131 18.00 -2.63 7.18
N PRO A 132 18.90 -3.45 6.62
CA PRO A 132 20.34 -3.18 6.66
C PRO A 132 20.77 -1.94 5.87
N GLY A 133 20.04 -1.60 4.82
CA GLY A 133 20.37 -0.50 3.91
C GLY A 133 19.67 0.80 4.29
N ALA A 134 18.37 0.88 4.06
CA ALA A 134 17.57 2.08 4.36
C ALA A 134 16.08 1.76 4.48
N ILE A 135 15.34 2.70 5.06
CA ILE A 135 13.89 2.78 4.88
C ILE A 135 13.62 3.84 3.80
N ARG A 136 12.73 3.55 2.85
CA ARG A 136 12.23 4.53 1.89
C ARG A 136 10.74 4.75 2.08
N LEU A 137 10.38 5.93 2.58
CA LEU A 137 8.98 6.34 2.70
C LEU A 137 8.53 7.02 1.41
N HIS A 138 7.42 6.56 0.85
CA HIS A 138 6.79 7.17 -0.32
C HIS A 138 5.60 8.03 0.08
N TRP A 139 5.44 9.19 -0.55
CA TRP A 139 4.33 10.09 -0.23
C TRP A 139 3.01 9.56 -0.79
N PRO A 140 1.95 9.36 0.03
CA PRO A 140 0.64 8.97 -0.49
C PRO A 140 -0.04 10.06 -1.34
N ARG A 141 0.39 11.31 -1.18
CA ARG A 141 -0.11 12.49 -1.89
C ARG A 141 0.89 12.90 -2.98
N GLU A 142 0.36 13.45 -4.07
CA GLU A 142 1.18 14.05 -5.11
C GLU A 142 1.73 15.40 -4.67
N GLY A 143 2.88 15.76 -5.22
CA GLY A 143 3.55 17.03 -4.95
C GLY A 143 4.49 16.97 -3.75
N LYS A 144 5.54 17.78 -3.82
CA LYS A 144 6.58 17.85 -2.81
C LYS A 144 6.05 18.53 -1.53
N PRO A 145 6.20 17.92 -0.34
CA PRO A 145 5.91 18.59 0.93
C PRO A 145 6.68 19.92 1.06
N SER A 146 6.09 20.91 1.73
CA SER A 146 6.77 22.17 2.04
C SER A 146 7.74 22.03 3.22
N ARG A 147 7.49 21.07 4.12
CA ARG A 147 8.38 20.74 5.24
C ARG A 147 8.28 19.27 5.63
N VAL A 148 9.41 18.66 5.97
CA VAL A 148 9.49 17.31 6.52
C VAL A 148 10.32 17.34 7.80
N THR A 149 9.87 16.63 8.83
CA THR A 149 10.67 16.34 10.03
C THR A 149 10.75 14.84 10.27
N VAL A 150 11.93 14.37 10.68
CA VAL A 150 12.20 12.97 11.06
C VAL A 150 12.60 12.96 12.53
N ASP A 151 11.85 12.23 13.35
CA ASP A 151 12.01 12.18 14.82
C ASP A 151 12.14 13.58 15.46
N GLY A 152 11.32 14.52 14.98
CA GLY A 152 11.25 15.91 15.46
C GLY A 152 12.36 16.86 14.96
N LYS A 153 13.27 16.39 14.10
CA LYS A 153 14.32 17.21 13.48
C LYS A 153 13.97 17.56 12.05
N ASP A 154 14.29 18.78 11.61
CA ASP A 154 14.12 19.17 10.21
C ASP A 154 14.93 18.23 9.30
N TRP A 155 14.28 17.77 8.23
CA TRP A 155 14.86 16.84 7.28
C TRP A 155 14.81 17.45 5.89
N THR A 156 15.95 17.49 5.21
CA THR A 156 16.10 18.17 3.91
C THR A 156 16.28 17.21 2.73
N ASP A 157 16.56 15.93 3.01
CA ASP A 157 16.76 14.91 1.99
C ASP A 157 15.42 14.25 1.63
N TYR A 158 14.63 14.92 0.79
CA TYR A 158 13.37 14.40 0.27
C TYR A 158 13.02 15.00 -1.11
N THR A 159 12.29 14.22 -1.91
CA THR A 159 11.81 14.60 -3.24
C THR A 159 10.28 14.71 -3.25
N GLU A 160 9.71 14.90 -4.44
CA GLU A 160 8.27 14.83 -4.68
C GLU A 160 7.68 13.42 -4.57
N ASP A 161 8.52 12.37 -4.61
CA ASP A 161 8.07 10.98 -4.53
C ASP A 161 8.12 10.41 -3.11
N GLY A 162 9.08 10.88 -2.32
CA GLY A 162 9.34 10.30 -1.01
C GLY A 162 10.58 10.84 -0.31
N CYS A 163 11.00 10.11 0.71
CA CYS A 163 12.09 10.45 1.60
C CYS A 163 12.88 9.18 1.97
N PRO A 164 14.22 9.13 1.75
CA PRO A 164 15.05 8.15 2.43
C PRO A 164 15.10 8.44 3.93
N LEU A 165 15.16 7.39 4.75
CA LEU A 165 15.11 7.48 6.21
C LEU A 165 16.17 6.56 6.83
N PRO A 166 16.81 6.99 7.94
CA PRO A 166 17.57 6.09 8.80
C PRO A 166 16.73 4.91 9.29
N CYS A 167 17.35 3.74 9.47
CA CYS A 167 16.64 2.51 9.82
C CYS A 167 15.99 2.55 11.21
N GLU A 168 16.51 3.38 12.11
CA GLU A 168 16.01 3.62 13.45
C GLU A 168 14.87 4.65 13.55
N THR A 169 14.44 5.21 12.41
CA THR A 169 13.39 6.24 12.36
C THR A 169 12.11 5.74 13.02
N LYS A 170 11.53 6.55 13.91
CA LYS A 170 10.28 6.23 14.60
C LYS A 170 9.10 7.04 14.12
N GLN A 171 9.33 8.26 13.67
CA GLN A 171 8.27 9.13 13.20
C GLN A 171 8.74 10.03 12.05
N VAL A 172 7.87 10.19 11.05
CA VAL A 172 7.99 11.20 10.00
C VAL A 172 6.75 12.06 9.98
N VAL A 173 6.94 13.37 9.93
CA VAL A 173 5.86 14.34 9.76
C VAL A 173 6.15 15.16 8.50
N ALA A 174 5.20 15.19 7.57
CA ALA A 174 5.28 15.95 6.34
C ALA A 174 4.09 16.90 6.21
N ALA A 175 4.35 18.17 5.95
CA ALA A 175 3.32 19.19 5.71
C ALA A 175 3.35 19.62 4.25
N TRP A 176 2.17 19.76 3.65
CA TRP A 176 2.01 20.37 2.33
C TRP A 176 1.65 21.84 2.48
#